data_AF-A0A842MSV4-F1
#
_entry.id   AF-A0A842MSV4-F1
#
_cell.length_a   1.000
_cell.length_b   1.000
_cell.length_c   1.000
_cell.angle_alpha   90.00
_cell.angle_beta   90.00
_cell.angle_gamma   90.00
#
_symmetry.space_group_name_H-M   'P 1'
#
loop_
_entity.id
_entity.type
_entity.pdbx_description
1 polymer ?
#
loop_
_entity_poly.entity_id
_entity_poly.type
_entity_poly.pdbx_seq_one_letter_code
_entity_poly.pdbx_strand_id
1 'polypeptide(L)'
;MKVELPAKYAHIFEDVPHIFRSVEIRGDKAIVELALGFSVKRTALNMQPKEFRDFYDSIKVSEGRKTLKFSEVTLEPTKTAGLYFRIPATALALIKEAAKLSNESLSEYCLKTILARTVEELKSYAESQASKGATHGG
;
A
#
# COMPACT_ATOMS: atom_id res chain seq x y z
N MET A 1 -6.77 2.62 -3.16
CA MET A 1 -7.65 3.10 -2.06
C MET A 1 -7.08 4.43 -1.56
N LYS A 2 -7.91 5.42 -1.23
CA LYS A 2 -7.42 6.67 -0.62
C LYS A 2 -7.96 6.82 0.81
N VAL A 3 -7.09 7.23 1.71
CA VAL A 3 -7.32 7.36 3.15
C VAL A 3 -7.04 8.80 3.55
N GLU A 4 -8.06 9.54 3.96
CA GLU A 4 -7.93 10.86 4.56
C GLU A 4 -7.96 10.72 6.08
N LEU A 5 -7.00 11.33 6.78
CA LEU A 5 -6.90 11.32 8.23
C LEU A 5 -6.18 12.57 8.74
N PRO A 6 -6.26 12.90 10.04
CA PRO A 6 -5.47 13.99 10.62
C PRO A 6 -3.96 13.83 10.34
N ALA A 7 -3.28 14.92 9.97
CA ALA A 7 -1.87 14.90 9.58
C ALA A 7 -0.95 14.31 10.65
N LYS A 8 -1.29 14.49 11.94
CA LYS A 8 -0.56 13.91 13.08
C LYS A 8 -0.47 12.38 13.04
N TYR A 9 -1.34 11.70 12.29
CA TYR A 9 -1.37 10.25 12.17
C TYR A 9 -0.73 9.72 10.87
N ALA A 10 -0.17 10.60 10.02
CA ALA A 10 0.47 10.18 8.76
C ALA A 10 1.64 9.21 8.99
N HIS A 11 2.35 9.34 10.11
CA HIS A 11 3.49 8.52 10.50
C HIS A 11 3.16 7.01 10.59
N ILE A 12 1.90 6.66 10.81
CA ILE A 12 1.44 5.26 10.90
C ILE A 12 1.74 4.47 9.62
N PHE A 13 1.83 5.16 8.49
CA PHE A 13 2.12 4.56 7.20
C PHE A 13 3.61 4.58 6.86
N GLU A 14 4.50 5.06 7.73
CA GLU A 14 5.93 5.21 7.42
C GLU A 14 6.59 3.89 7.04
N ASP A 15 6.22 2.82 7.75
CA ASP A 15 6.70 1.46 7.53
C ASP A 15 6.13 0.79 6.27
N VAL A 16 5.08 1.38 5.68
CA VAL A 16 4.58 0.92 4.38
C VAL A 16 5.59 1.40 3.33
N PRO A 17 6.18 0.50 2.52
CA PRO A 17 7.10 0.91 1.47
C PRO A 17 6.48 1.99 0.58
N HIS A 18 7.22 3.06 0.29
CA HIS A 18 6.77 4.19 -0.57
C HIS A 18 6.23 3.77 -1.93
N ILE A 19 6.49 2.54 -2.35
CA ILE A 19 6.00 1.97 -3.60
C ILE A 19 4.52 1.55 -3.52
N PHE A 20 4.03 1.27 -2.31
CA PHE A 20 2.65 0.89 -2.03
C PHE A 20 1.84 2.03 -1.43
N ARG A 21 2.48 3.18 -1.19
CA ARG A 21 1.83 4.36 -0.62
C ARG A 21 2.27 5.67 -1.26
N SER A 22 1.36 6.62 -1.37
CA SER A 22 1.69 8.04 -1.48
C SER A 22 1.13 8.77 -0.26
N VAL A 23 1.84 9.79 0.24
CA VAL A 23 1.37 10.63 1.35
C VAL A 23 1.44 12.08 0.92
N GLU A 24 0.32 12.77 1.00
CA GLU A 24 0.21 14.20 0.75
C GLU A 24 -0.33 14.88 2.01
N ILE A 25 0.40 15.88 2.52
CA ILE A 25 -0.04 16.67 3.67
C ILE A 25 -0.68 17.97 3.17
N ARG A 26 -1.92 18.23 3.60
CA ARG A 26 -2.69 19.43 3.29
C ARG A 26 -3.23 20.04 4.58
N GLY A 27 -2.48 20.99 5.15
CA GLY A 27 -2.84 21.64 6.41
C GLY A 27 -2.87 20.63 7.56
N ASP A 28 -4.04 20.47 8.20
CA ASP A 28 -4.27 19.57 9.33
C ASP A 28 -4.61 18.12 8.90
N LYS A 29 -4.60 17.82 7.60
CA LYS A 29 -4.94 16.51 7.04
C LYS A 29 -3.80 15.88 6.25
N ALA A 30 -3.76 14.57 6.29
CA ALA A 30 -2.99 13.73 5.38
C ALA A 30 -3.95 12.98 4.44
N ILE A 31 -3.58 12.90 3.18
CA ILE A 31 -4.19 12.03 2.18
C ILE A 31 -3.16 10.96 1.87
N VAL A 32 -3.50 9.71 2.18
CA VAL A 32 -2.65 8.54 1.95
C VAL A 32 -3.31 7.65 0.92
N GLU A 33 -2.67 7.48 -0.24
CA GLU A 33 -3.13 6.48 -1.21
C GLU A 33 -2.41 5.17 -0.93
N LEU A 34 -3.16 4.08 -0.81
CA LEU A 34 -2.64 2.73 -0.56
C LEU A 34 -3.01 1.82 -1.73
N ALA A 35 -1.99 1.12 -2.24
CA ALA A 35 -2.13 0.08 -3.26
C ALA A 35 -2.57 -1.27 -2.66
N LEU A 36 -2.26 -1.52 -1.39
CA LEU A 36 -2.53 -2.76 -0.67
C LEU A 36 -3.44 -2.54 0.54
N GLY A 37 -3.94 -3.63 1.11
CA GLY A 37 -4.56 -3.61 2.42
C GLY A 37 -3.53 -3.27 3.51
N PHE A 38 -4.00 -2.61 4.57
CA PHE A 38 -3.17 -2.20 5.71
C PHE A 38 -3.94 -2.46 7.00
N SER A 39 -3.27 -3.01 8.02
CA SER A 39 -3.86 -3.09 9.35
C SER A 39 -2.91 -2.55 10.41
N VAL A 40 -3.51 -1.96 11.44
CA VAL A 40 -2.76 -1.41 12.56
C VAL A 40 -3.47 -1.70 13.87
N LYS A 41 -2.69 -2.19 14.84
CA LYS A 41 -3.16 -2.49 16.19
C LYS A 41 -2.98 -1.30 17.10
N ARG A 42 -3.92 -1.08 18.01
CA ARG A 42 -3.88 -0.05 19.05
C ARG A 42 -2.56 -0.06 19.84
N THR A 43 -2.08 -1.26 20.17
CA THR A 43 -0.83 -1.44 20.93
C THR A 43 0.39 -0.98 20.15
N ALA A 44 0.40 -1.12 18.82
CA ALA A 44 1.47 -0.61 17.97
C ALA A 44 1.49 0.93 17.94
N LEU A 45 0.34 1.56 18.11
CA LEU A 45 0.20 3.02 18.19
C LEU A 45 0.34 3.58 19.61
N ASN A 46 0.50 2.71 20.62
CA ASN A 46 0.51 3.08 22.04
C ASN A 46 -0.68 3.96 22.48
N MET A 47 -1.86 3.76 21.86
CA MET A 47 -3.05 4.56 22.11
C MET A 47 -3.94 3.97 23.21
N GLN A 48 -4.60 4.85 23.96
CA GLN A 48 -5.69 4.44 24.86
C GLN A 48 -6.95 4.04 24.07
N PRO A 49 -7.87 3.23 24.62
CA PRO A 49 -9.05 2.76 23.90
C PRO A 49 -9.90 3.88 23.30
N LYS A 50 -10.09 4.98 24.04
CA LYS A 50 -10.83 6.16 23.57
C LYS A 50 -10.11 6.86 22.42
N GLU A 51 -8.82 7.12 22.57
CA GLU A 51 -7.99 7.75 21.54
C GLU A 51 -7.94 6.91 20.26
N PHE A 52 -7.86 5.59 20.39
CA PHE A 52 -7.88 4.68 19.24
C PHE A 52 -9.23 4.69 18.53
N ARG A 53 -10.33 4.86 19.28
CA ARG A 53 -11.67 5.02 18.70
C ARG A 53 -11.77 6.36 17.96
N ASP A 54 -11.29 7.44 18.55
CA ASP A 54 -11.25 8.77 17.91
C ASP A 54 -10.38 8.74 16.64
N PHE A 55 -9.24 8.04 16.68
CA PHE A 55 -8.41 7.77 15.50
C PHE A 55 -9.23 7.06 14.42
N TYR A 56 -9.85 5.92 14.75
CA TYR A 56 -10.67 5.17 13.79
C TYR A 56 -11.78 6.04 13.17
N ASP A 57 -12.50 6.80 13.99
CA ASP A 57 -13.60 7.66 13.54
C ASP A 57 -13.10 8.82 12.66
N SER A 58 -11.88 9.31 12.87
CA SER A 58 -11.26 10.36 12.05
C SER A 58 -10.86 9.93 10.63
N ILE A 59 -10.68 8.63 10.39
CA ILE A 59 -10.27 8.10 9.09
C ILE A 59 -11.44 8.13 8.10
N LYS A 60 -11.25 8.71 6.92
CA LYS A 60 -12.18 8.59 5.79
C LYS A 60 -11.53 7.75 4.71
N VAL A 61 -12.25 6.77 4.18
CA VAL A 61 -11.75 5.88 3.12
C VAL A 61 -12.60 6.04 1.87
N SER A 62 -11.94 6.21 0.73
CA SER A 62 -12.55 6.13 -0.60
C SER A 62 -11.91 5.00 -1.41
N GLU A 63 -12.72 4.34 -2.25
CA GLU A 63 -12.31 3.16 -3.02
C GLU A 63 -11.76 2.00 -2.15
N GLY A 64 -12.27 1.94 -0.93
CA GLY A 64 -11.91 0.95 0.08
C GLY A 64 -12.97 0.83 1.15
N ARG A 65 -12.65 0.05 2.17
CA ARG A 65 -13.40 -0.09 3.42
C ARG A 65 -12.45 0.04 4.59
N LYS A 66 -12.90 0.67 5.68
CA LYS A 66 -12.28 0.56 6.98
C LYS A 66 -13.14 -0.35 7.86
N THR A 67 -12.51 -1.23 8.62
CA THR A 67 -13.15 -2.04 9.65
C THR A 67 -12.42 -1.85 10.96
N LEU A 68 -13.16 -1.92 12.06
CA LEU A 68 -12.62 -1.93 13.42
C LEU A 68 -13.03 -3.25 14.06
N LYS A 69 -12.04 -4.07 14.44
CA LYS A 69 -12.28 -5.32 15.16
C LYS A 69 -11.42 -5.32 16.42
N PHE A 70 -12.06 -5.33 17.58
CA PHE A 70 -11.40 -5.22 18.89
C PHE A 70 -10.48 -3.99 19.00
N SER A 71 -9.17 -4.18 18.86
CA SER A 71 -8.12 -3.16 18.95
C SER A 71 -7.31 -3.07 17.65
N GLU A 72 -7.92 -3.40 16.52
CA GLU A 72 -7.29 -3.37 15.20
C GLU A 72 -8.17 -2.63 14.20
N VAL A 73 -7.56 -1.68 13.49
CA VAL A 73 -8.15 -1.02 12.33
C VAL A 73 -7.57 -1.69 11.09
N THR A 74 -8.45 -2.15 10.21
CA THR A 74 -8.07 -2.74 8.93
C THR A 74 -8.65 -1.90 7.79
N LEU A 75 -7.79 -1.51 6.85
CA LEU A 75 -8.11 -0.73 5.66
C LEU A 75 -7.91 -1.63 4.44
N GLU A 76 -8.95 -1.83 3.63
CA GLU A 76 -8.90 -2.74 2.49
C GLU A 76 -9.49 -2.09 1.23
N PRO A 77 -8.87 -2.23 0.05
CA PRO A 77 -9.48 -1.82 -1.22
C PRO A 77 -10.78 -2.59 -1.49
N THR A 78 -11.84 -1.90 -1.94
CA THR A 78 -13.15 -2.52 -2.25
C THR A 78 -13.32 -2.78 -3.73
N LYS A 79 -12.72 -1.95 -4.58
CA LYS A 79 -12.66 -2.19 -6.02
C LYS A 79 -11.42 -3.02 -6.33
N THR A 80 -11.63 -4.26 -6.71
CA THR A 80 -10.58 -5.12 -7.25
C THR A 80 -10.70 -5.13 -8.76
N ALA A 81 -9.64 -4.74 -9.45
CA ALA A 81 -9.51 -5.02 -10.88
C ALA A 81 -8.89 -6.42 -11.01
N GLY A 82 -9.55 -7.30 -11.76
CA GLY A 82 -9.03 -8.63 -12.04
C GLY A 82 -8.06 -8.59 -13.22
N LEU A 83 -6.81 -8.98 -13.00
CA LEU A 83 -5.86 -9.27 -14.07
C LEU A 83 -5.77 -10.79 -14.24
N TYR A 84 -6.19 -11.29 -15.40
CA TYR A 84 -6.14 -12.70 -15.73
C TYR A 84 -5.10 -12.97 -16.80
N PHE A 85 -4.22 -13.93 -16.55
CA PHE A 85 -3.25 -14.40 -17.53
C PHE A 85 -3.18 -15.93 -17.49
N ARG A 86 -2.91 -16.54 -18.65
CA ARG A 86 -2.69 -17.99 -18.75
C ARG A 86 -1.19 -18.25 -18.66
N ILE A 87 -0.80 -19.17 -17.79
CA ILE A 87 0.58 -19.65 -17.70
C ILE A 87 0.64 -21.18 -17.84
N PRO A 88 1.77 -21.72 -18.33
CA PRO A 88 2.03 -23.15 -18.27
C PRO A 88 1.96 -23.69 -16.84
N ALA A 89 1.52 -24.94 -16.69
CA ALA A 89 1.43 -25.60 -15.38
C ALA A 89 2.79 -25.66 -14.66
N THR A 90 3.88 -25.82 -15.40
CA THR A 90 5.25 -25.81 -14.88
C THR A 90 5.61 -24.45 -14.27
N ALA A 91 5.27 -23.35 -14.91
CA ALA A 91 5.47 -22.00 -14.37
C ALA A 91 4.62 -21.76 -13.12
N LEU A 92 3.35 -22.22 -13.11
CA LEU A 92 2.49 -22.10 -11.93
C LEU A 92 3.05 -22.87 -10.73
N ALA A 93 3.67 -24.04 -10.95
CA ALA A 93 4.30 -24.82 -9.88
C ALA A 93 5.45 -24.05 -9.22
N LEU A 94 6.32 -23.41 -10.01
CA LEU A 94 7.43 -22.59 -9.52
C LEU A 94 6.93 -21.39 -8.69
N ILE A 95 5.91 -20.68 -9.17
CA ILE A 95 5.35 -19.53 -8.43
C ILE A 95 4.76 -19.98 -7.09
N LYS A 96 4.05 -21.12 -7.06
CA LYS A 96 3.49 -21.69 -5.82
C LYS A 96 4.58 -22.06 -4.82
N GLU A 97 5.72 -22.55 -5.28
CA GLU A 97 6.86 -22.87 -4.43
C GLU A 97 7.49 -21.60 -3.85
N ALA A 98 7.69 -20.57 -4.66
CA ALA A 98 8.22 -19.28 -4.20
C ALA A 98 7.31 -18.58 -3.17
N ALA A 99 5.99 -18.62 -3.38
CA ALA A 99 5.02 -18.10 -2.42
C ALA A 99 5.09 -18.81 -1.06
N LYS A 100 5.27 -20.14 -1.06
CA LYS A 100 5.46 -20.93 0.17
C LYS A 100 6.75 -20.55 0.90
N LEU A 101 7.85 -20.37 0.17
CA LEU A 101 9.14 -19.97 0.75
C LEU A 101 9.05 -18.59 1.43
N SER A 102 8.20 -17.70 0.91
CA SER A 102 7.98 -16.37 1.46
C SER A 102 6.92 -16.32 2.57
N ASN A 103 6.30 -17.46 2.89
CA ASN A 103 5.17 -17.56 3.83
C ASN A 103 3.98 -16.65 3.44
N GLU A 104 3.69 -16.56 2.14
CA GLU A 104 2.62 -15.73 1.58
C GLU A 104 1.58 -16.59 0.84
N SER A 105 0.36 -16.08 0.70
CA SER A 105 -0.62 -16.69 -0.21
C SER A 105 -0.18 -16.48 -1.67
N LEU A 106 -0.59 -17.38 -2.58
CA LEU A 106 -0.25 -17.27 -4.01
C LEU A 106 -0.66 -15.90 -4.61
N SER A 107 -1.85 -15.43 -4.27
CA SER A 107 -2.37 -14.15 -4.76
C SER A 107 -1.56 -12.97 -4.23
N GLU A 108 -1.20 -12.99 -2.95
CA GLU A 108 -0.40 -11.94 -2.32
C GLU A 108 1.01 -11.89 -2.90
N TYR A 109 1.66 -13.05 -3.05
CA TYR A 109 2.99 -13.16 -3.64
C TYR A 109 3.01 -12.61 -5.07
N CYS A 110 2.05 -13.04 -5.91
CA CYS A 110 1.92 -12.54 -7.28
C CYS A 110 1.74 -11.02 -7.32
N LEU A 111 0.85 -10.48 -6.50
CA LEU A 111 0.57 -9.05 -6.45
C LEU A 111 1.81 -8.25 -6.02
N LYS A 112 2.47 -8.66 -4.93
CA LYS A 112 3.69 -8.01 -4.43
C LYS A 112 4.81 -8.05 -5.48
N THR A 113 4.99 -9.19 -6.14
CA THR A 113 6.01 -9.36 -7.20
C THR A 113 5.75 -8.44 -8.38
N ILE A 114 4.52 -8.41 -8.90
CA ILE A 114 4.14 -7.55 -10.03
C ILE A 114 4.34 -6.09 -9.69
N LEU A 115 3.90 -5.65 -8.50
CA LEU A 115 4.03 -4.27 -8.06
C LEU A 115 5.50 -3.89 -7.85
N ALA A 116 6.30 -4.74 -7.21
CA ALA A 116 7.72 -4.50 -7.01
C ALA A 116 8.46 -4.30 -8.34
N ARG A 117 8.18 -5.16 -9.33
CA ARG A 117 8.79 -5.05 -10.66
C ARG A 117 8.32 -3.81 -11.41
N THR A 118 7.01 -3.53 -11.42
CA THR A 118 6.43 -2.32 -12.03
C THR A 118 7.11 -1.07 -11.49
N VAL A 119 7.37 -1.04 -10.18
CA VAL A 119 7.99 0.12 -9.53
C VAL A 119 9.45 0.30 -9.93
N GLU A 120 10.23 -0.78 -9.98
CA GLU A 120 11.61 -0.75 -10.48
C GLU A 120 11.68 -0.17 -11.91
N GLU A 121 10.75 -0.58 -12.77
CA GLU A 121 10.65 -0.09 -14.15
C GLU A 121 10.26 1.39 -14.22
N LEU A 122 9.29 1.83 -13.42
CA LEU A 122 8.89 3.23 -13.37
C LEU A 122 9.99 4.16 -12.85
N LYS A 123 10.77 3.71 -11.85
CA LYS A 123 11.94 4.46 -11.35
C LYS A 123 13.00 4.60 -12.43
N SER A 124 13.37 3.49 -13.05
CA SER A 124 14.36 3.45 -14.15
C SER A 124 13.93 4.38 -15.30
N TYR A 125 12.63 4.38 -15.63
CA TYR A 125 12.09 5.28 -16.63
C TYR A 125 12.21 6.75 -16.22
N ALA A 126 11.81 7.12 -14.99
CA ALA A 126 11.89 8.50 -14.51
C ALA A 126 13.33 9.04 -14.53
N GLU A 127 14.31 8.25 -14.10
CA GLU A 127 15.74 8.60 -14.13
C GLU A 127 16.26 8.80 -15.57
N SER A 128 15.78 7.97 -16.50
CA SER A 128 16.10 8.10 -17.93
C SER A 128 15.53 9.37 -18.58
N GLN A 129 14.45 9.93 -18.04
CA GLN A 129 13.86 11.18 -18.52
C GLN A 129 14.54 12.41 -17.90
N ALA A 130 14.92 12.34 -16.62
CA ALA A 130 15.64 13.41 -15.94
C ALA A 130 17.03 13.67 -16.59
N SER A 131 17.73 12.61 -17.00
CA SER A 131 19.00 12.71 -17.72
C SER A 131 18.88 13.28 -19.13
N LYS A 132 17.75 13.07 -19.81
CA LYS A 132 17.45 13.67 -21.13
C LYS A 132 17.08 15.15 -21.04
N GLY A 133 16.43 15.59 -19.96
CA GLY A 133 16.10 17.00 -19.74
C GLY A 133 17.32 17.88 -19.42
N ALA A 134 18.36 17.31 -18.81
CA ALA A 134 19.58 18.05 -18.43
C ALA A 134 20.53 18.35 -19.60
N THR A 135 20.32 17.75 -20.79
CA THR A 135 21.23 17.85 -21.94
C THR A 135 20.77 18.84 -23.03
N HIS A 136 19.69 19.59 -22.81
CA HIS A 136 19.19 20.60 -23.77
C HIS A 136 19.14 22.03 -23.22
N GLY A 137 19.85 22.31 -22.12
CA GLY A 137 19.94 23.64 -21.48
C GLY A 137 21.35 24.24 -21.45
N GLY A 138 22.12 24.08 -22.53
CA GLY A 138 23.47 24.65 -22.69
C GLY A 138 23.56 25.52 -23.92
#